data_AF-A0A2T5HKZ7-F1
#
_entry.id   AF-A0A2T5HKZ7-F1
#
_cell.length_a   1.000
_cell.length_b   1.000
_cell.length_c   1.000
_cell.angle_alpha   90.00
_cell.angle_beta   90.00
_cell.angle_gamma   90.00
#
_symmetry.space_group_name_H-M   'P 1'
#
loop_
_entity.id
_entity.type
_entity.pdbx_description
1 polymer ?
#
loop_
_entity_poly.entity_id
_entity_poly.type
_entity_poly.pdbx_seq_one_letter_code
_entity_poly.pdbx_strand_id
1 'polypeptide(L)'
;MARWITAVLLAALAGCATVNETITKDGSEALSIDCSGQALKWQHCYEKAMQSCPSGYDVVGKKGRADAAPDDRVLGLEPGDYAGRSLTVTCK
;
A
#
# COMPACT_ATOMS: atom_id res chain seq x y z
N MET A 1 30.72 -12.73 2.71
CA MET A 1 29.84 -13.08 1.59
C MET A 1 28.41 -13.39 2.04
N ALA A 2 28.18 -14.31 2.98
CA ALA A 2 26.82 -14.67 3.42
C ALA A 2 26.03 -13.54 4.13
N ARG A 3 26.69 -12.67 4.91
CA ARG A 3 26.04 -11.58 5.68
C ARG A 3 25.34 -10.52 4.83
N TRP A 4 25.79 -10.32 3.59
CA TRP A 4 25.27 -9.28 2.70
C TRP A 4 23.98 -9.73 2.02
N ILE A 5 23.93 -11.03 1.69
CA ILE A 5 22.75 -11.70 1.13
C ILE A 5 21.59 -11.62 2.13
N THR A 6 21.87 -11.78 3.42
CA THR A 6 20.85 -11.68 4.48
C THR A 6 20.23 -10.28 4.56
N ALA A 7 21.03 -9.21 4.44
CA ALA A 7 20.54 -7.83 4.48
C ALA A 7 19.68 -7.46 3.26
N VAL A 8 20.05 -7.92 2.08
CA VAL A 8 19.27 -7.71 0.84
C VAL A 8 17.94 -8.46 0.88
N LEU A 9 17.92 -9.67 1.46
CA LEU A 9 16.69 -10.46 1.62
C LEU A 9 15.70 -9.82 2.61
N LEU A 10 16.21 -9.17 3.67
CA LEU A 10 15.40 -8.41 4.63
C LEU A 10 14.86 -7.09 4.06
N ALA A 11 15.62 -6.39 3.22
CA ALA A 11 15.17 -5.18 2.56
C ALA A 11 14.06 -5.46 1.51
N ALA A 12 14.10 -6.63 0.85
CA ALA A 12 13.06 -7.04 -0.11
C ALA A 12 11.69 -7.33 0.56
N LEU A 13 11.68 -7.63 1.86
CA LEU A 13 10.44 -7.82 2.64
C LEU A 13 9.79 -6.50 3.05
N ALA A 14 10.49 -5.36 2.88
CA ALA A 14 9.93 -4.04 3.12
C ALA A 14 8.96 -3.57 2.02
N GLY A 15 8.41 -4.48 1.22
CA GLY A 15 7.15 -4.29 0.49
C GLY A 15 7.20 -3.31 -0.68
N CYS A 16 6.80 -3.78 -1.86
CA CYS A 16 6.49 -2.96 -3.05
C CYS A 16 5.27 -2.03 -2.86
N ALA A 17 5.11 -1.40 -1.69
CA ALA A 17 4.16 -0.33 -1.52
C ALA A 17 4.92 0.98 -1.69
N THR A 18 4.60 1.73 -2.74
CA THR A 18 5.28 2.99 -3.06
C THR A 18 4.54 4.13 -2.36
N VAL A 19 5.23 4.88 -1.52
CA VAL A 19 4.69 6.09 -0.88
C VAL A 19 5.18 7.30 -1.66
N ASN A 20 4.25 8.14 -2.10
CA ASN A 20 4.52 9.36 -2.83
C ASN A 20 3.86 10.54 -2.13
N GLU A 21 4.68 11.47 -1.65
CA GLU A 21 4.24 12.76 -1.11
C GLU A 21 3.51 13.59 -2.17
N THR A 22 2.43 14.24 -1.76
CA THR A 22 1.53 15.03 -2.59
C THR A 22 0.87 16.12 -1.76
N ILE A 23 0.29 17.13 -2.40
CA ILE A 23 -0.41 18.21 -1.70
C ILE A 23 -1.89 18.13 -2.05
N THR A 24 -2.73 18.16 -1.02
CA THR A 24 -4.19 18.18 -1.18
C THR A 24 -4.64 19.54 -1.75
N LYS A 25 -5.82 19.61 -2.37
CA LYS A 25 -6.37 20.87 -2.89
C LYS A 25 -6.45 21.99 -1.85
N ASP A 26 -6.60 21.62 -0.58
CA ASP A 26 -6.65 22.52 0.57
C ASP A 26 -5.25 23.00 1.04
N GLY A 27 -4.17 22.61 0.35
CA GLY A 27 -2.79 23.01 0.68
C GLY A 27 -2.12 22.19 1.79
N SER A 28 -2.81 21.18 2.33
CA SER A 28 -2.25 20.27 3.34
C SER A 28 -1.38 19.18 2.71
N GLU A 29 -0.30 18.82 3.40
CA GLU A 29 0.60 17.74 2.99
C GLU A 29 -0.12 16.38 3.06
N ALA A 30 0.05 15.56 2.04
CA ALA A 30 -0.57 14.26 1.92
C ALA A 30 0.41 13.24 1.34
N LEU A 31 0.11 11.96 1.55
CA LEU A 31 0.90 10.84 1.09
C LEU A 31 -0.04 9.94 0.28
N SER A 32 0.24 9.80 -1.02
CA SER A 32 -0.37 8.78 -1.86
C SER A 32 0.45 7.49 -1.77
N ILE A 33 -0.15 6.45 -1.22
CA ILE A 33 0.43 5.15 -1.01
C ILE A 33 -0.16 4.23 -2.07
N ASP A 34 0.66 3.81 -3.02
CA ASP A 34 0.29 2.77 -3.97
C ASP A 34 0.60 1.40 -3.37
N CYS A 35 -0.44 0.60 -3.15
CA CYS A 35 -0.37 -0.73 -2.58
C CYS A 35 -0.72 -1.80 -3.62
N SER A 36 -0.53 -1.49 -4.90
CA SER A 36 -0.87 -2.39 -5.99
C SER A 36 -0.11 -3.70 -5.83
N GLY A 37 -0.84 -4.81 -5.69
CA GLY A 37 -0.21 -6.11 -5.52
C GLY A 37 -1.18 -7.22 -5.12
N GLN A 38 -0.93 -8.40 -5.69
CA GLN A 38 -1.82 -9.57 -5.65
C GLN A 38 -1.99 -10.16 -4.24
N ALA A 39 -1.02 -9.92 -3.34
CA ALA A 39 -1.05 -10.36 -1.95
C ALA A 39 -1.67 -9.31 -1.00
N LEU A 40 -1.91 -8.10 -1.48
CA LEU A 40 -2.00 -6.90 -0.66
C LEU A 40 -3.44 -6.39 -0.61
N LYS A 41 -4.15 -6.79 0.44
CA LYS A 41 -5.46 -6.22 0.78
C LYS A 41 -5.30 -4.79 1.30
N TRP A 42 -6.42 -4.06 1.42
CA TRP A 42 -6.45 -2.73 2.02
C TRP A 42 -5.73 -2.61 3.38
N GLN A 43 -5.68 -3.69 4.17
CA GLN A 43 -4.91 -3.73 5.41
C GLN A 43 -3.44 -3.32 5.23
N HIS A 44 -2.79 -3.71 4.14
CA HIS A 44 -1.39 -3.35 3.93
C HIS A 44 -1.22 -1.86 3.60
N CYS A 45 -2.20 -1.24 2.93
CA CYS A 45 -2.20 0.22 2.76
C CYS A 45 -2.28 0.94 4.10
N TYR A 46 -3.15 0.47 4.99
CA TYR A 46 -3.31 1.07 6.30
C TYR A 46 -2.07 0.88 7.17
N GLU A 47 -1.44 -0.28 7.12
CA GLU A 47 -0.18 -0.56 7.84
C GLU A 47 0.95 0.34 7.34
N LYS A 48 1.10 0.48 6.01
CA LYS A 48 2.07 1.40 5.41
C LYS A 48 1.78 2.86 5.76
N ALA A 49 0.52 3.27 5.78
CA ALA A 49 0.13 4.60 6.23
C ALA A 49 0.48 4.86 7.70
N MET A 50 0.29 3.87 8.59
CA MET A 50 0.74 3.97 9.99
C MET A 50 2.26 4.05 10.09
N GLN A 51 2.98 3.31 9.24
CA GLN A 51 4.44 3.31 9.23
C GLN A 51 5.01 4.65 8.72
N SER A 52 4.32 5.30 7.78
CA SER A 52 4.67 6.65 7.30
C SER A 52 4.23 7.77 8.26
N CYS A 53 3.06 7.64 8.89
CA CYS A 53 2.51 8.60 9.86
C CYS A 53 2.34 7.94 11.25
N PRO A 54 3.40 7.84 12.07
CA PRO A 54 3.33 7.17 13.38
C PRO A 54 2.42 7.89 14.39
N SER A 55 2.21 9.21 14.23
CA SER A 55 1.29 10.02 15.03
C SER A 55 -0.19 9.78 14.69
N GLY A 56 -0.47 9.02 13.62
CA GLY A 56 -1.80 8.83 13.05
C GLY A 56 -1.98 9.60 11.75
N TYR A 57 -2.96 9.16 10.96
CA TYR A 57 -3.31 9.75 9.66
C TYR A 57 -4.82 9.87 9.51
N ASP A 58 -5.23 10.65 8.51
CA ASP A 58 -6.61 10.73 8.03
C ASP A 58 -6.68 10.28 6.57
N VAL A 59 -7.67 9.47 6.22
CA VAL A 59 -7.83 8.99 4.84
C VAL A 59 -8.61 10.01 4.04
N VAL A 60 -7.92 10.71 3.14
CA VAL A 60 -8.52 11.73 2.27
C VAL A 60 -8.89 11.19 0.90
N GLY A 61 -8.33 10.05 0.50
CA GLY A 61 -8.61 9.43 -0.79
C GLY A 61 -8.35 7.93 -0.79
N LYS A 62 -9.21 7.19 -1.51
CA LYS A 62 -9.04 5.75 -1.75
C LYS A 62 -9.44 5.48 -3.19
N LYS A 63 -8.50 4.97 -3.97
CA LYS A 63 -8.71 4.60 -5.37
C LYS A 63 -8.39 3.12 -5.52
N GLY A 64 -9.32 2.37 -6.11
CA GLY A 64 -9.14 0.95 -6.35
C GLY A 64 -10.44 0.19 -6.22
N ARG A 65 -10.45 -1.05 -6.70
CA ARG A 65 -11.60 -1.94 -6.64
C ARG A 65 -11.67 -2.62 -5.26
N ALA A 66 -12.89 -2.91 -4.82
CA ALA A 66 -13.13 -3.79 -3.67
C ALA A 66 -12.40 -5.13 -3.84
N ASP A 67 -12.05 -5.78 -2.73
CA ASP A 67 -11.50 -7.14 -2.75
C ASP A 67 -12.47 -8.09 -3.43
N ALA A 68 -11.97 -8.95 -4.32
CA ALA A 68 -12.83 -10.00 -4.86
C ALA A 68 -13.16 -11.01 -3.76
N ALA A 69 -14.37 -11.58 -3.86
CA ALA A 69 -14.81 -12.60 -2.94
C ALA A 69 -13.91 -13.84 -3.10
N PRO A 70 -13.80 -14.69 -2.07
CA PRO A 70 -12.96 -15.89 -2.14
C PRO A 70 -13.36 -16.84 -3.29
N ASP A 71 -14.65 -16.86 -3.65
CA ASP A 71 -15.19 -17.70 -4.74
C ASP A 71 -14.78 -17.22 -6.14
N ASP A 72 -14.51 -15.90 -6.28
CA ASP A 72 -14.09 -15.29 -7.55
C ASP A 72 -12.60 -15.48 -7.83
N ARG A 73 -11.82 -16.10 -6.92
CA ARG A 73 -10.36 -16.22 -7.05
C ARG A 73 -9.98 -17.44 -7.88
N VAL A 74 -9.28 -17.22 -8.99
CA VAL A 74 -8.73 -18.30 -9.82
C VAL A 74 -7.32 -18.62 -9.32
N LEU A 75 -7.09 -19.85 -8.86
CA LEU A 75 -5.81 -20.28 -8.24
C LEU A 75 -5.42 -19.50 -6.97
N GLY A 76 -6.41 -18.94 -6.24
CA GLY A 76 -6.17 -18.06 -5.09
C GLY A 76 -5.71 -16.65 -5.49
N LEU A 77 -5.59 -16.38 -6.79
CA LEU A 77 -5.30 -15.08 -7.35
C LEU A 77 -6.61 -14.41 -7.77
N GLU A 78 -6.68 -13.10 -7.55
CA GLU A 78 -7.81 -12.29 -8.00
C GLU A 78 -7.74 -12.16 -9.54
N PRO A 79 -8.69 -12.72 -10.32
CA PRO A 79 -8.68 -12.60 -11.77
C PRO A 79 -9.10 -11.18 -12.15
N GLY A 80 -8.20 -10.50 -12.85
CA GLY A 80 -8.40 -9.12 -13.24
C GLY A 80 -7.08 -8.40 -13.35
N ASP A 81 -7.04 -7.47 -14.30
CA ASP A 81 -5.94 -6.54 -14.52
C ASP A 81 -5.62 -5.86 -13.19
N TYR A 82 -4.44 -6.16 -12.64
CA TYR A 82 -3.82 -5.58 -11.43
C TYR A 82 -4.80 -4.79 -10.55
N ALA A 83 -5.15 -5.32 -9.37
CA ALA A 83 -5.91 -4.56 -8.37
C ALA A 83 -5.10 -3.32 -7.93
N GLY A 84 -5.18 -2.26 -8.73
CA GLY A 84 -4.52 -0.99 -8.52
C GLY A 84 -5.22 -0.31 -7.36
N ARG A 85 -4.65 -0.46 -6.17
CA ARG A 85 -5.18 0.12 -4.94
C ARG A 85 -4.19 1.17 -4.48
N SER A 86 -4.64 2.42 -4.49
CA SER A 86 -3.93 3.54 -3.91
C SER A 86 -4.75 4.17 -2.79
N LEU A 87 -4.06 4.49 -1.70
CA LEU A 87 -4.61 5.15 -0.52
C LEU A 87 -3.90 6.50 -0.37
N THR A 88 -4.66 7.59 -0.41
CA THR A 88 -4.14 8.93 -0.12
C THR A 88 -4.52 9.30 1.30
N VAL A 89 -3.52 9.62 2.12
CA VAL A 89 -3.69 9.98 3.53
C VAL A 89 -3.00 11.29 3.85
N THR A 90 -3.46 11.99 4.88
CA THR A 90 -2.77 13.15 5.45
C THR A 90 -2.30 12.79 6.85
N CYS A 91 -1.01 13.00 7.15
CA CYS A 91 -0.52 12.80 8.51
C CYS A 91 -1.11 13.87 9.45
N LYS A 92 -1.37 13.49 10.70
CA LYS A 92 -1.76 14.42 11.77
C LYS A 92 -0.55 15.05 12.45
#